data_AF-A0A7V1W175-F1
#
_entry.id   AF-A0A7V1W175-F1
#
_cell.length_a   1.000
_cell.length_b   1.000
_cell.length_c   1.000
_cell.angle_alpha   90.00
_cell.angle_beta   90.00
_cell.angle_gamma   90.00
#
_symmetry.space_group_name_H-M   'P 1'
#
loop_
_entity.id
_entity.type
_entity.pdbx_description
1 polymer ?
#
loop_
_entity_poly.entity_id
_entity_poly.type
_entity_poly.pdbx_seq_one_letter_code
_entity_poly.pdbx_strand_id
1 'polypeptide(L)'
;MTWWERWLSRLRPRPVEPVELDPVQQLAVRALARFGPLPFSRVAAEVTATRPATPADVVSGLLRLEAAGIIERLPPGRSAPPTSLPLTGQELEGRAGRGDDRRYRLTRRGRRIARSIPAEPRSVRQFSI
;
A
#
# COMPACT_ATOMS: atom_id res chain seq x y z
N MET A 1 35.71 -1.29 -24.13
CA MET A 1 34.62 -1.48 -23.15
C MET A 1 34.94 -2.72 -22.32
N THR A 2 35.30 -2.53 -21.07
CA THR A 2 35.82 -3.58 -20.19
C THR A 2 34.71 -4.18 -19.32
N TRP A 3 34.88 -5.43 -18.88
CA TRP A 3 33.86 -6.16 -18.13
C TRP A 3 33.47 -5.49 -16.79
N TRP A 4 34.40 -4.76 -16.15
CA TRP A 4 34.15 -4.03 -14.90
C TRP A 4 33.23 -2.81 -15.10
N GLU A 5 33.29 -2.12 -16.26
CA GLU A 5 32.40 -1.00 -16.60
C GLU A 5 30.93 -1.45 -16.73
N ARG A 6 30.70 -2.67 -17.26
CA ARG A 6 29.36 -3.31 -17.30
C ARG A 6 28.84 -3.66 -15.91
N TRP A 7 29.71 -3.96 -14.97
CA TRP A 7 29.33 -4.25 -13.59
C TRP A 7 28.97 -2.97 -12.83
N LEU A 8 29.77 -1.90 -12.98
CA LEU A 8 29.48 -0.60 -12.34
C LEU A 8 28.26 0.11 -12.91
N SER A 9 28.00 -0.03 -14.20
CA SER A 9 26.77 0.51 -14.80
C SER A 9 25.50 -0.15 -14.24
N ARG A 10 25.58 -1.38 -13.72
CA ARG A 10 24.48 -2.04 -12.98
C ARG A 10 24.34 -1.54 -11.54
N LEU A 11 25.40 -0.99 -10.97
CA LEU A 11 25.41 -0.39 -9.63
C LEU A 11 24.96 1.07 -9.64
N ARG A 12 24.82 1.70 -10.82
CA ARG A 12 24.26 3.05 -10.90
C ARG A 12 22.84 3.04 -10.35
N PRO A 13 22.56 3.80 -9.28
CA PRO A 13 21.20 3.94 -8.79
C PRO A 13 20.35 4.48 -9.93
N ARG A 14 19.34 3.71 -10.34
CA ARG A 14 18.35 4.18 -11.32
C ARG A 14 17.75 5.47 -10.75
N PRO A 15 17.72 6.58 -11.51
CA PRO A 15 17.06 7.78 -11.05
C PRO A 15 15.64 7.40 -10.63
N VAL A 16 15.32 7.67 -9.37
CA VAL A 16 13.96 7.48 -8.87
C VAL A 16 13.19 8.64 -9.44
N GLU A 17 12.32 8.38 -10.41
CA GLU A 17 11.37 9.40 -10.88
C GLU A 17 10.65 9.98 -9.66
N PRO A 18 10.61 11.32 -9.51
CA PRO A 18 9.87 11.94 -8.43
C PRO A 18 8.40 11.60 -8.64
N VAL A 19 7.89 10.66 -7.84
CA VAL A 19 6.46 10.39 -7.78
C VAL A 19 5.89 11.33 -6.74
N GLU A 20 5.08 12.28 -7.21
CA GLU A 20 4.29 13.11 -6.33
C GLU A 20 3.17 12.26 -5.71
N LEU A 21 3.30 11.99 -4.41
CA LEU A 21 2.29 11.28 -3.64
C LEU A 21 1.54 12.28 -2.77
N ASP A 22 0.22 12.22 -2.80
CA ASP A 22 -0.60 12.97 -1.86
C ASP A 22 -0.39 12.47 -0.40
N PRO A 23 -0.79 13.24 0.63
CA PRO A 23 -0.58 12.83 2.02
C PRO A 23 -1.24 11.48 2.40
N VAL A 24 -2.40 11.16 1.82
CA VAL A 24 -3.12 9.90 2.07
C VAL A 24 -2.32 8.72 1.49
N GLN A 25 -1.82 8.88 0.26
CA GLN A 25 -0.96 7.91 -0.41
C GLN A 25 0.35 7.70 0.33
N GLN A 26 0.99 8.78 0.81
CA GLN A 26 2.22 8.67 1.60
C GLN A 26 2.01 7.87 2.88
N LEU A 27 0.91 8.14 3.61
CA LEU A 27 0.55 7.40 4.82
C LEU A 27 0.24 5.93 4.51
N ALA A 28 -0.51 5.65 3.43
CA ALA A 28 -0.80 4.28 3.01
C ALA A 28 0.49 3.50 2.66
N VAL A 29 1.41 4.10 1.89
CA VAL A 29 2.70 3.49 1.55
C VAL A 29 3.52 3.24 2.81
N ARG A 30 3.52 4.16 3.78
CA ARG A 30 4.21 3.97 5.06
C ARG A 30 3.61 2.85 5.90
N ALA A 31 2.29 2.77 6.00
CA ALA A 31 1.62 1.69 6.70
C ALA A 31 2.01 0.33 6.11
N LEU A 32 1.99 0.19 4.79
CA LEU A 32 2.39 -1.03 4.11
C LEU A 32 3.90 -1.33 4.21
N ALA A 33 4.74 -0.30 4.28
CA ALA A 33 6.19 -0.46 4.50
C ALA A 33 6.49 -0.97 5.92
N ARG A 34 5.73 -0.50 6.92
CA ARG A 34 5.91 -0.83 8.33
C ARG A 34 5.34 -2.20 8.68
N PHE A 35 4.11 -2.48 8.25
CA PHE A 35 3.36 -3.66 8.70
C PHE A 35 3.30 -4.79 7.66
N GLY A 36 3.80 -4.54 6.44
CA GLY A 36 3.73 -5.52 5.35
C GLY A 36 2.35 -5.54 4.68
N PRO A 37 1.92 -6.69 4.13
CA PRO A 37 0.64 -6.79 3.44
C PRO A 37 -0.55 -6.59 4.38
N LEU A 38 -1.40 -5.59 4.10
CA LEU A 38 -2.54 -5.23 4.93
C LEU A 38 -3.86 -5.25 4.15
N PRO A 39 -4.98 -5.65 4.77
CA PRO A 39 -6.31 -5.45 4.18
C PRO A 39 -6.68 -3.96 4.15
N PHE A 40 -7.65 -3.59 3.31
CA PHE A 40 -8.15 -2.21 3.19
C PHE A 40 -8.48 -1.59 4.55
N SER A 41 -9.24 -2.31 5.39
CA SER A 41 -9.69 -1.82 6.70
C SER A 41 -8.54 -1.39 7.62
N ARG A 42 -7.42 -2.14 7.59
CA ARG A 42 -6.22 -1.81 8.37
C ARG A 42 -5.47 -0.62 7.77
N VAL A 43 -5.33 -0.56 6.45
CA VAL A 43 -4.71 0.61 5.80
C VAL A 43 -5.51 1.88 6.09
N ALA A 44 -6.84 1.82 5.96
CA ALA A 44 -7.72 2.93 6.26
C ALA A 44 -7.57 3.41 7.70
N ALA A 45 -7.58 2.48 8.68
CA ALA A 45 -7.39 2.79 10.09
C ALA A 45 -6.04 3.49 10.38
N GLU A 46 -4.94 3.01 9.78
CA GLU A 46 -3.61 3.64 9.96
C GLU A 46 -3.56 5.05 9.37
N VAL A 47 -4.21 5.27 8.22
CA VAL A 47 -4.29 6.58 7.60
C VAL A 47 -5.12 7.53 8.46
N THR A 48 -6.34 7.13 8.87
CA THR A 48 -7.23 7.98 9.67
C THR A 48 -6.70 8.28 11.07
N ALA A 49 -5.94 7.35 11.65
CA ALA A 49 -5.26 7.58 12.94
C ALA A 49 -4.24 8.73 12.86
N THR A 50 -3.64 8.96 11.69
CA THR A 50 -2.65 10.04 11.50
C THR A 50 -3.28 11.31 10.93
N ARG A 51 -4.23 11.19 10.02
CA ARG A 51 -4.89 12.32 9.36
C ARG A 51 -6.36 11.98 9.08
N PRO A 52 -7.32 12.86 9.42
CA PRO A 52 -8.71 12.67 9.03
C PRO A 52 -8.83 12.53 7.50
N ALA A 53 -9.32 11.39 7.05
CA ALA A 53 -9.54 11.07 5.65
C ALA A 53 -10.83 10.25 5.54
N THR A 54 -11.63 10.47 4.51
CA THR A 54 -12.82 9.65 4.30
C THR A 54 -12.41 8.28 3.73
N PRO A 55 -13.23 7.23 3.91
CA PRO A 55 -12.97 5.94 3.27
C PRO A 55 -12.80 6.06 1.74
N ALA A 56 -13.55 6.97 1.10
CA ALA A 56 -13.46 7.23 -0.33
C ALA A 56 -12.11 7.81 -0.75
N ASP A 57 -11.52 8.68 0.07
CA ASP A 57 -10.18 9.23 -0.18
C ASP A 57 -9.11 8.14 -0.12
N VAL A 58 -9.21 7.25 0.88
CA VAL A 58 -8.28 6.12 1.04
C VAL A 58 -8.40 5.15 -0.14
N VAL A 59 -9.62 4.80 -0.55
CA VAL A 59 -9.86 3.95 -1.73
C VAL A 59 -9.26 4.59 -2.98
N SER A 60 -9.55 5.87 -3.21
CA SER A 60 -9.04 6.60 -4.38
C SER A 60 -7.50 6.67 -4.38
N GLY A 61 -6.88 6.89 -3.22
CA GLY A 61 -5.44 6.87 -3.05
C GLY A 61 -4.83 5.50 -3.36
N LEU A 62 -5.44 4.42 -2.87
CA LEU A 62 -4.97 3.06 -3.15
C LEU A 62 -5.09 2.69 -4.63
N LEU A 63 -6.18 3.06 -5.30
CA LEU A 63 -6.34 2.84 -6.74
C LEU A 63 -5.28 3.59 -7.56
N ARG A 64 -4.94 4.82 -7.18
CA ARG A 64 -3.87 5.59 -7.82
C ARG A 64 -2.50 4.96 -7.59
N LEU A 65 -2.22 4.48 -6.38
CA LEU A 65 -0.98 3.76 -6.07
C LEU A 65 -0.85 2.44 -6.84
N GLU A 66 -1.96 1.73 -7.02
CA GLU A 66 -2.02 0.50 -7.81
C GLU A 66 -1.77 0.79 -9.30
N ALA A 67 -2.45 1.80 -9.86
CA ALA A 67 -2.24 2.25 -11.23
C ALA A 67 -0.78 2.71 -11.48
N ALA A 68 -0.13 3.32 -10.48
CA ALA A 68 1.28 3.70 -10.53
C ALA A 68 2.25 2.52 -10.34
N GLY A 69 1.75 1.30 -10.09
CA GLY A 69 2.56 0.11 -9.83
C GLY A 69 3.38 0.18 -8.53
N ILE A 70 2.95 1.00 -7.58
CA ILE A 70 3.60 1.19 -6.27
C ILE A 70 3.13 0.09 -5.31
N ILE A 71 1.84 -0.24 -5.38
CA ILE A 71 1.24 -1.33 -4.63
C ILE A 71 0.64 -2.36 -5.60
N GLU A 72 0.38 -3.55 -5.09
CA GLU A 72 -0.36 -4.59 -5.80
C GLU A 72 -1.41 -5.20 -4.87
N ARG A 73 -2.58 -5.55 -5.42
CA ARG A 73 -3.60 -6.32 -4.72
C ARG A 73 -3.22 -7.79 -4.77
N LEU A 74 -3.04 -8.38 -3.59
CA LEU A 74 -2.91 -9.81 -3.46
C LEU A 74 -4.29 -10.44 -3.65
N PRO A 75 -4.38 -11.59 -4.34
CA PRO A 75 -5.62 -12.35 -4.36
C PRO A 75 -6.01 -12.64 -2.90
N PRO A 76 -7.31 -12.70 -2.59
CA PRO A 76 -7.73 -13.23 -1.30
C PRO A 76 -7.03 -14.58 -1.17
N GLY A 77 -6.11 -14.68 -0.21
CA GLY A 77 -5.50 -15.96 0.08
C GLY A 77 -6.64 -16.93 0.29
N ARG A 78 -6.55 -18.15 -0.26
CA ARG A 78 -7.35 -19.23 0.29
C ARG A 78 -7.05 -19.21 1.78
N SER A 79 -7.93 -18.60 2.56
CA SER A 79 -7.99 -18.78 4.01
C SER A 79 -7.86 -20.28 4.21
N ALA A 80 -7.02 -20.67 5.18
CA ALA A 80 -6.65 -22.02 5.56
C ALA A 80 -7.73 -23.09 5.24
N PRO A 81 -7.35 -24.36 4.96
CA PRO A 81 -8.33 -25.43 4.70
C PRO A 81 -9.47 -25.33 5.70
N PRO A 82 -10.74 -25.45 5.25
CA PRO A 82 -11.88 -25.27 6.14
C PRO A 82 -11.69 -26.24 7.29
N THR A 83 -11.41 -25.72 8.49
CA THR A 83 -11.56 -26.51 9.70
C THR A 83 -13.04 -26.86 9.73
N SER A 84 -13.34 -28.11 9.37
CA SER A 84 -14.66 -28.71 9.40
C SER A 84 -15.08 -28.84 10.87
N LEU A 85 -15.52 -27.73 11.45
CA LEU A 85 -16.41 -27.72 12.60
C LEU A 85 -17.81 -27.43 12.07
N PRO A 86 -18.86 -28.10 12.55
CA PRO A 86 -20.23 -27.75 12.18
C PRO A 86 -20.58 -26.39 12.77
N LEU A 87 -20.71 -25.37 11.91
CA LEU A 87 -21.13 -24.02 12.31
C LEU A 87 -22.62 -24.02 12.68
N THR A 88 -22.93 -23.57 13.89
CA THR A 88 -24.27 -23.22 14.38
C THR A 88 -24.85 -22.06 13.55
N GLY A 89 -26.16 -22.04 13.34
CA GLY A 89 -26.86 -21.17 12.37
C GLY A 89 -26.68 -19.64 12.46
N GLN A 90 -25.92 -19.11 13.42
CA GLN A 90 -25.64 -17.67 13.57
C GLN A 90 -24.49 -17.14 12.70
N GLU A 91 -23.62 -17.99 12.16
CA GLU A 91 -22.47 -17.53 11.36
C GLU A 91 -22.76 -17.36 9.86
N LEU A 92 -23.97 -17.73 9.41
CA LEU A 92 -24.41 -17.54 8.02
C LEU A 92 -24.75 -16.08 7.70
N GLU A 93 -25.26 -15.31 8.65
CA GLU A 93 -25.63 -13.89 8.44
C GLU A 93 -24.42 -12.94 8.39
N GLY A 94 -23.29 -13.30 9.01
CA GLY A 94 -22.04 -12.52 8.90
C GLY A 94 -21.32 -12.69 7.55
N ARG A 95 -21.77 -13.62 6.70
CA ARG A 95 -21.09 -13.99 5.45
C ARG A 95 -21.44 -13.06 4.27
N ALA A 96 -22.50 -12.26 4.39
CA ALA A 96 -22.88 -11.26 3.40
C ALA A 96 -22.03 -9.97 3.46
N GLY A 97 -21.19 -9.80 4.49
CA GLY A 97 -20.21 -8.71 4.61
C GLY A 97 -18.79 -9.07 4.14
N ARG A 98 -18.62 -10.18 3.40
CA ARG A 98 -17.32 -10.71 2.94
C ARG A 98 -16.78 -9.95 1.70
N GLY A 99 -16.83 -8.62 1.76
CA GLY A 99 -16.30 -7.72 0.74
C GLY A 99 -14.88 -7.29 1.10
N ASP A 100 -13.91 -7.77 0.33
CA ASP A 100 -12.52 -7.28 0.31
C ASP A 100 -11.58 -7.74 1.44
N ASP A 101 -11.43 -9.07 1.58
CA ASP A 101 -10.22 -9.71 2.16
C ASP A 101 -8.94 -9.48 1.32
N ARG A 102 -9.01 -8.61 0.31
CA ARG A 102 -7.90 -8.25 -0.57
C ARG A 102 -6.86 -7.49 0.25
N ARG A 103 -5.66 -8.06 0.31
CA ARG A 103 -4.51 -7.44 0.97
C ARG A 103 -3.71 -6.67 -0.04
N TYR A 104 -3.26 -5.48 0.33
CA TYR A 104 -2.39 -4.65 -0.47
C TYR A 104 -0.95 -4.90 -0.04
N ARG A 105 -0.01 -4.95 -0.98
CA ARG A 105 1.43 -5.07 -0.70
C ARG A 105 2.21 -4.06 -1.52
N LEU A 106 3.33 -3.57 -0.99
CA LEU A 106 4.28 -2.78 -1.78
C LEU A 106 5.01 -3.65 -2.82
N THR A 107 5.02 -3.18 -4.06
CA THR A 107 5.87 -3.75 -5.12
C THR A 107 7.35 -3.44 -4.84
N ARG A 108 8.26 -3.99 -5.64
CA ARG A 108 9.69 -3.63 -5.57
C ARG A 108 9.91 -2.13 -5.80
N ARG A 109 9.13 -1.51 -6.70
CA ARG A 109 9.15 -0.06 -6.95
C ARG A 109 8.64 0.69 -5.72
N GLY A 110 7.50 0.27 -5.16
CA GLY A 110 6.92 0.93 -3.99
C GLY A 110 7.80 0.87 -2.76
N ARG A 111 8.54 -0.22 -2.52
CA ARG A 111 9.52 -0.29 -1.42
C ARG A 111 10.68 0.70 -1.59
N ARG A 112 11.08 1.03 -2.82
CA ARG A 112 12.11 2.05 -3.06
C ARG A 112 11.57 3.44 -2.75
N ILE A 113 10.36 3.73 -3.22
CA ILE A 113 9.66 5.00 -2.96
C ILE A 113 9.39 5.18 -1.46
N ALA A 114 9.01 4.12 -0.75
CA ALA A 114 8.76 4.19 0.68
C ALA A 114 9.97 4.70 1.49
N ARG A 115 11.20 4.47 1.01
CA ARG A 115 12.43 4.97 1.66
C ARG A 115 12.68 6.45 1.44
N SER A 116 12.11 7.04 0.39
CA SER A 116 12.19 8.48 0.12
C SER A 116 11.06 9.28 0.75
N ILE A 117 10.04 8.61 1.31
CA ILE A 117 8.95 9.29 2.03
C ILE A 117 9.47 9.70 3.41
N PRO A 118 9.46 11.00 3.75
CA PRO A 118 9.90 11.48 5.05
C PRO A 118 9.01 10.93 6.20
N ALA A 119 9.60 10.84 7.40
CA ALA A 119 8.89 10.38 8.60
C ALA A 119 7.77 11.34 9.04
N GLU A 120 7.77 12.58 8.56
CA GLU A 120 6.66 13.52 8.65
C GLU A 120 6.12 13.78 7.23
N PRO A 121 4.83 13.55 6.97
CA PRO A 121 4.25 13.88 5.67
C PRO A 121 4.36 15.38 5.48
N ARG A 122 5.09 15.82 4.44
CA ARG A 122 5.22 17.24 4.13
C ARG A 122 3.83 17.78 3.84
N SER A 123 3.37 18.75 4.64
CA SER A 123 2.27 19.59 4.20
C SER A 123 2.73 20.27 2.92
N VAL A 124 1.97 20.11 1.84
CA VAL A 124 2.20 20.88 0.61
C VAL A 124 2.05 22.34 1.03
N ARG A 125 3.17 23.06 1.17
CA ARG A 125 3.15 24.50 1.31
C ARG A 125 2.46 25.02 0.05
N GLN A 126 1.26 25.56 0.22
CA GLN A 126 0.61 26.36 -0.81
C GLN A 126 1.58 27.50 -1.13
N PHE A 127 2.20 27.45 -2.31
CA PHE A 127 2.82 28.62 -2.89
C PHE A 127 1.67 29.49 -3.38
N SER A 128 1.19 30.38 -2.53
CA SER A 128 0.41 31.53 -2.97
C SER A 128 1.35 32.45 -3.74
N ILE A 129 1.07 32.64 -5.02
CA ILE A 129 1.65 33.70 -5.87
C ILE A 129 0.85 34.97 -5.62
#